data_AF-A0A415VYA9-F1
#
_entry.id   AF-A0A415VYA9-F1
#
_cell.length_a   1.000
_cell.length_b   1.000
_cell.length_c   1.000
_cell.angle_alpha   90.00
_cell.angle_beta   90.00
_cell.angle_gamma   90.00
#
_symmetry.space_group_name_H-M   'P 1'
#
loop_
_entity.id
_entity.type
_entity.pdbx_description
1 polymer ?
#
loop_
_entity_poly.entity_id
_entity_poly.type
_entity_poly.pdbx_seq_one_letter_code
_entity_poly.pdbx_strand_id
1 'polypeptide(L)'
;MFLLFAGSPSLGEFLFLNLDIAQFGSNTKTIIKDENSMVMMISDETGEGKMTVHQILPGIMICFTDMHMEQCTSEFELNSGQKVLCIDQCREGRIEMENQPGIFSIMRENELRVDDRKHHKGMAYYPLRHYHGVSIFLEVHAAQKSLDEMFHGFSIDLKPYYDKTQMEKICAIHEQITSNLQVRVTIEELSKQYDMPATSMKKCFREIYGDSIYSYQKRYRMNVAANLLMEDSKVEIQEIALKMGYENPGKFSSAFKSVMGVTPAKYRKH
;
A
#
# COMPACT_ATOMS: atom_id res chain seq x y z
N MET A 1 14.09 -11.14 -22.65
CA MET A 1 13.38 -12.44 -22.61
C MET A 1 11.89 -12.13 -22.66
N PHE A 2 11.30 -12.11 -23.85
CA PHE A 2 9.86 -11.94 -24.04
C PHE A 2 9.21 -13.33 -23.88
N LEU A 3 8.41 -13.53 -22.84
CA LEU A 3 7.56 -14.71 -22.71
C LEU A 3 6.17 -14.37 -23.27
N LEU A 4 5.92 -14.81 -24.50
CA LEU A 4 4.58 -14.94 -25.06
C LEU A 4 3.92 -16.16 -24.40
N PHE A 5 2.96 -15.95 -23.51
CA PHE A 5 2.08 -17.03 -23.08
C PHE A 5 0.96 -17.21 -24.11
N ALA A 6 1.05 -18.30 -24.86
CA ALA A 6 -0.03 -18.79 -25.70
C ALA A 6 -1.07 -19.48 -24.81
N GLY A 7 -2.33 -19.01 -24.89
CA GLY A 7 -3.49 -19.67 -24.28
C GLY A 7 -4.08 -18.93 -23.09
N SER A 8 -4.66 -17.75 -23.31
CA SER A 8 -5.70 -17.19 -22.45
C SER A 8 -7.05 -17.26 -23.18
N PRO A 9 -8.19 -17.40 -22.47
CA PRO A 9 -9.51 -17.31 -23.09
C PRO A 9 -9.66 -15.96 -23.79
N SER A 10 -10.41 -15.91 -24.87
CA SER A 10 -10.62 -14.72 -25.69
C SER A 10 -10.90 -13.48 -24.84
N LEU A 11 -9.98 -12.51 -24.88
CA LEU A 11 -10.06 -11.14 -24.33
C LEU A 11 -11.27 -10.31 -24.84
N GLY A 12 -12.19 -10.92 -25.58
CA GLY A 12 -13.21 -10.25 -26.38
C GLY A 12 -14.52 -9.89 -25.66
N GLU A 13 -14.70 -10.16 -24.37
CA GLU A 13 -16.00 -9.95 -23.70
C GLU A 13 -16.01 -8.97 -22.51
N PHE A 14 -14.89 -8.30 -22.18
CA PHE A 14 -14.85 -7.41 -20.99
C PHE A 14 -14.24 -6.01 -21.21
N LEU A 15 -14.05 -5.56 -22.45
CA LEU A 15 -13.39 -4.28 -22.74
C LEU A 15 -14.41 -3.19 -23.06
N PHE A 16 -15.11 -2.70 -22.04
CA PHE A 16 -15.63 -1.35 -22.09
C PHE A 16 -14.79 -0.49 -21.16
N LEU A 17 -14.34 0.66 -21.66
CA LEU A 17 -13.73 1.74 -20.90
C LEU A 17 -14.73 2.25 -19.84
N ASN A 18 -14.83 1.53 -18.73
CA ASN A 18 -15.66 1.92 -17.61
C ASN A 18 -14.80 2.73 -16.63
N LEU A 19 -14.58 3.98 -17.00
CA LEU A 19 -13.87 4.99 -16.21
C LEU A 19 -14.72 5.50 -15.04
N ASP A 20 -15.57 4.65 -14.46
CA ASP A 20 -16.41 4.95 -13.29
C ASP A 20 -15.63 4.85 -11.97
N ILE A 21 -14.35 5.23 -12.04
CA ILE A 21 -13.44 5.29 -10.89
C ILE A 21 -13.40 6.69 -10.28
N ALA A 22 -13.68 7.73 -11.09
CA ALA A 22 -13.50 9.11 -10.71
C ALA A 22 -14.35 10.06 -11.57
N GLN A 23 -14.61 11.24 -11.03
CA GLN A 23 -15.15 12.38 -11.75
C GLN A 23 -14.00 13.31 -12.14
N PHE A 24 -13.94 13.73 -13.41
CA PHE A 24 -12.85 14.54 -13.95
C PHE A 24 -13.12 16.06 -13.89
N GLY A 25 -14.34 16.46 -13.54
CA GLY A 25 -14.72 17.86 -13.40
C GLY A 25 -15.30 18.50 -14.65
N SER A 26 -15.97 19.64 -14.43
CA SER A 26 -16.69 20.41 -15.44
C SER A 26 -15.78 21.11 -16.46
N ASN A 27 -14.51 21.32 -16.12
CA ASN A 27 -13.50 21.96 -16.96
C ASN A 27 -12.81 20.99 -17.94
N THR A 28 -13.19 19.71 -17.92
CA THR A 28 -12.69 18.70 -18.86
C THR A 28 -13.70 18.46 -19.97
N LYS A 29 -13.22 18.40 -21.21
CA LYS A 29 -14.03 18.07 -22.38
C LYS A 29 -13.51 16.79 -23.02
N THR A 30 -14.33 15.74 -23.00
CA THR A 30 -14.02 14.52 -23.74
C THR A 30 -14.21 14.75 -25.24
N ILE A 31 -13.17 14.52 -26.03
CA ILE A 31 -13.21 14.71 -27.50
C ILE A 31 -13.28 13.36 -28.21
N ILE A 32 -12.58 12.35 -27.69
CA ILE A 32 -12.58 10.99 -28.22
C ILE A 32 -12.83 10.04 -27.06
N LYS A 33 -13.73 9.08 -27.27
CA LYS A 33 -13.91 7.94 -26.37
C LYS A 33 -14.24 6.72 -27.22
N ASP A 34 -13.37 5.73 -27.17
CA ASP A 34 -13.61 4.40 -27.73
C ASP A 34 -13.60 3.35 -26.61
N GLU A 35 -13.58 2.07 -26.99
CA GLU A 35 -13.66 0.94 -26.07
C GLU A 35 -12.49 0.88 -25.07
N ASN A 36 -11.31 1.40 -25.41
CA ASN A 36 -10.10 1.28 -24.59
C ASN A 36 -9.34 2.60 -24.40
N SER A 37 -9.75 3.68 -25.07
CA SER A 37 -9.05 4.95 -25.04
C SER A 37 -10.00 6.14 -24.87
N MET A 38 -9.49 7.18 -24.22
CA MET A 38 -10.20 8.44 -24.03
C MET A 38 -9.23 9.61 -24.19
N VAL A 39 -9.64 10.62 -24.94
CA VAL A 39 -8.91 11.88 -25.08
C VAL A 39 -9.74 12.99 -24.46
N MET A 40 -9.16 13.68 -23.49
CA MET A 40 -9.74 14.83 -22.82
C MET A 40 -8.93 16.07 -23.13
N MET A 41 -9.62 17.18 -23.34
CA MET A 41 -9.05 18.50 -23.48
C MET A 41 -9.44 19.35 -22.27
N ILE A 42 -8.51 20.18 -21.82
CA ILE A 42 -8.71 21.22 -20.82
C ILE A 42 -8.21 22.51 -21.46
N SER A 43 -8.89 23.62 -21.23
CA SER A 43 -8.46 24.92 -21.73
C SER A 43 -8.98 26.04 -20.85
N ASP A 44 -8.14 27.04 -20.62
CA ASP A 44 -8.52 28.29 -19.98
C ASP A 44 -7.82 29.48 -20.66
N GLU A 45 -7.83 30.65 -20.00
CA GLU A 45 -7.17 31.86 -20.52
C GLU A 45 -5.64 31.76 -20.58
N THR A 46 -5.03 30.81 -19.86
CA THR A 46 -3.58 30.62 -19.76
C THR A 46 -3.04 29.61 -20.77
N GLY A 47 -3.90 28.78 -21.35
CA GLY A 47 -3.52 27.85 -22.42
C GLY A 47 -4.42 26.61 -22.51
N GLU A 48 -3.87 25.54 -23.07
CA GLU A 48 -4.58 24.28 -23.31
C GLU A 48 -3.80 23.07 -22.79
N GLY A 49 -4.52 22.02 -22.47
CA GLY A 49 -4.00 20.74 -22.04
C GLY A 49 -4.77 19.60 -22.68
N LYS A 50 -4.06 18.48 -22.88
CA LYS A 50 -4.59 17.26 -23.44
C LYS A 50 -4.17 16.08 -22.58
N MET A 51 -5.13 15.26 -22.24
CA MET A 51 -4.90 13.98 -21.56
C MET A 51 -5.37 12.84 -22.46
N THR A 52 -4.50 11.87 -22.70
CA THR A 52 -4.81 10.66 -23.46
C THR A 52 -4.71 9.47 -22.53
N VAL A 53 -5.85 8.84 -22.23
CA VAL A 53 -5.95 7.69 -21.34
C VAL A 53 -6.14 6.43 -22.18
N HIS A 54 -5.35 5.40 -21.91
CA HIS A 54 -5.49 4.06 -22.45
C HIS A 54 -5.69 3.07 -21.31
N GLN A 55 -6.76 2.28 -21.36
CA GLN A 55 -6.96 1.14 -20.49
C GLN A 55 -6.21 -0.06 -21.06
N ILE A 56 -5.22 -0.53 -20.31
CA ILE A 56 -4.41 -1.70 -20.70
C ILE A 56 -5.14 -2.98 -20.29
N LEU A 57 -5.72 -2.96 -19.07
CA LEU A 57 -6.54 -4.03 -18.49
C LEU A 57 -7.64 -3.41 -17.62
N PRO A 58 -8.72 -4.13 -17.29
CA PRO A 58 -9.66 -3.67 -16.28
C PRO A 58 -8.93 -3.26 -14.99
N GLY A 59 -9.07 -1.99 -14.60
CA GLY A 59 -8.38 -1.39 -13.45
C GLY A 59 -6.95 -0.92 -13.68
N ILE A 60 -6.34 -1.14 -14.84
CA ILE A 60 -4.97 -0.68 -15.17
C ILE A 60 -5.01 0.25 -16.37
N MET A 61 -4.63 1.52 -16.16
CA MET A 61 -4.63 2.55 -17.20
C MET A 61 -3.30 3.28 -17.27
N ILE A 62 -2.98 3.78 -18.46
CA ILE A 62 -1.87 4.70 -18.71
C ILE A 62 -2.47 6.01 -19.21
N CYS A 63 -2.13 7.11 -18.57
CA CYS A 63 -2.49 8.46 -18.99
C CYS A 63 -1.25 9.21 -19.45
N PHE A 64 -1.28 9.73 -20.66
CA PHE A 64 -0.33 10.72 -21.16
C PHE A 64 -0.94 12.10 -20.95
N THR A 65 -0.19 12.99 -20.32
CA THR A 65 -0.63 14.35 -20.00
C THR A 65 0.29 15.34 -20.68
N ASP A 66 -0.24 16.16 -21.58
CA ASP A 66 0.43 17.24 -22.28
C ASP A 66 -0.25 18.56 -21.93
N MET A 67 0.37 19.39 -21.10
CA MET A 67 -0.16 20.68 -20.67
C MET A 67 0.70 21.79 -21.26
N HIS A 68 0.07 22.79 -21.86
CA HIS A 68 0.69 24.02 -22.37
C HIS A 68 -0.09 25.22 -21.82
N MET A 69 -0.03 25.41 -20.51
CA MET A 69 -0.76 26.44 -19.76
C MET A 69 -0.02 26.80 -18.47
N GLU A 70 -0.45 27.83 -17.74
CA GLU A 70 0.24 28.27 -16.50
C GLU A 70 -0.26 27.54 -15.26
N GLN A 71 -1.55 27.21 -15.22
CA GLN A 71 -2.20 26.54 -14.10
C GLN A 71 -3.45 25.80 -14.56
N CYS A 72 -3.94 24.86 -13.77
CA CYS A 72 -5.18 24.15 -14.05
C CYS A 72 -5.85 23.76 -12.73
N THR A 73 -7.13 24.07 -12.58
CA THR A 73 -7.92 23.50 -11.49
C THR A 73 -8.21 22.03 -11.79
N SER A 74 -7.72 21.13 -10.96
CA SER A 74 -8.12 19.73 -10.94
C SER A 74 -9.37 19.59 -10.08
N GLU A 75 -10.48 19.22 -10.72
CA GLU A 75 -11.73 18.82 -10.05
C GLU A 75 -11.78 17.29 -9.86
N PHE A 76 -10.65 16.59 -10.05
CA PHE A 76 -10.57 15.15 -9.93
C PHE A 76 -10.99 14.67 -8.54
N GLU A 77 -11.97 13.77 -8.50
CA GLU A 77 -12.45 13.19 -7.25
C GLU A 77 -12.78 11.70 -7.45
N LEU A 78 -12.23 10.85 -6.59
CA LEU A 78 -12.51 9.41 -6.62
C LEU A 78 -13.95 9.13 -6.17
N ASN A 79 -14.60 8.18 -6.84
CA ASN A 79 -15.92 7.71 -6.39
C ASN A 79 -15.79 7.01 -5.01
N SER A 80 -16.85 7.07 -4.20
CA SER A 80 -16.85 6.51 -2.84
C SER A 80 -16.47 5.02 -2.84
N GLY A 81 -15.49 4.65 -2.01
CA GLY A 81 -15.02 3.27 -1.87
C GLY A 81 -13.97 2.83 -2.88
N GLN A 82 -13.68 3.63 -3.92
CA GLN A 82 -12.60 3.36 -4.87
C GLN A 82 -11.22 3.53 -4.19
N LYS A 83 -10.28 2.68 -4.59
CA LYS A 83 -8.87 2.80 -4.18
C LYS A 83 -7.99 2.79 -5.41
N VAL A 84 -7.20 3.84 -5.57
CA VAL A 84 -6.27 3.97 -6.69
C VAL A 84 -4.85 4.09 -6.15
N LEU A 85 -3.92 3.39 -6.78
CA LEU A 85 -2.49 3.64 -6.68
C LEU A 85 -2.04 4.24 -8.02
N CYS A 86 -1.40 5.40 -7.98
CA CYS A 86 -0.90 6.07 -9.17
C CYS A 86 0.61 6.27 -9.10
N ILE A 87 1.28 5.98 -10.21
CA ILE A 87 2.70 6.25 -10.42
C ILE A 87 2.82 7.29 -11.51
N ASP A 88 3.28 8.48 -11.14
CA ASP A 88 3.51 9.60 -12.04
C ASP A 88 4.98 9.71 -12.41
N GLN A 89 5.27 9.95 -13.68
CA GLN A 89 6.59 10.33 -14.15
C GLN A 89 6.49 11.64 -14.93
N CYS A 90 7.30 12.62 -14.55
CA CYS A 90 7.52 13.81 -15.35
C CYS A 90 8.56 13.52 -16.43
N ARG A 91 8.18 13.70 -17.70
CA ARG A 91 9.09 13.55 -18.85
C ARG A 91 9.74 14.87 -19.24
N GLU A 92 9.01 15.98 -19.11
CA GLU A 92 9.47 17.33 -19.43
C GLU A 92 8.62 18.36 -18.67
N GLY A 93 9.23 19.49 -18.32
CA GLY A 93 8.55 20.58 -17.62
C GLY A 93 8.55 20.43 -16.10
N ARG A 94 7.52 21.00 -15.46
CA ARG A 94 7.38 20.99 -13.99
C ARG A 94 5.92 21.13 -13.61
N ILE A 95 5.48 20.30 -12.67
CA ILE A 95 4.17 20.40 -12.04
C ILE A 95 4.33 20.65 -10.55
N GLU A 96 3.51 21.56 -10.02
CA GLU A 96 3.37 21.82 -8.60
C GLU A 96 1.91 21.72 -8.20
N MET A 97 1.65 21.12 -7.05
CA MET A 97 0.30 21.01 -6.53
C MET A 97 0.31 21.16 -5.02
N GLU A 98 -0.59 21.98 -4.50
CA GLU A 98 -0.82 22.07 -3.06
C GLU A 98 -1.73 20.91 -2.63
N ASN A 99 -1.18 19.97 -1.87
CA ASN A 99 -1.93 18.80 -1.38
C ASN A 99 -2.67 19.11 -0.07
N GLN A 100 -2.09 20.00 0.75
CA GLN A 100 -2.65 20.52 1.99
C GLN A 100 -2.17 21.96 2.17
N PRO A 101 -2.84 22.81 2.97
CA PRO A 101 -2.42 24.19 3.18
C PRO A 101 -0.94 24.29 3.58
N GLY A 102 -0.13 24.90 2.71
CA GLY A 102 1.32 25.08 2.87
C GLY A 102 2.20 23.87 2.51
N ILE A 103 1.61 22.75 2.06
CA ILE A 103 2.34 21.53 1.68
C ILE A 103 2.20 21.30 0.18
N PHE A 104 3.29 21.53 -0.53
CA PHE A 104 3.37 21.40 -1.98
C PHE A 104 4.06 20.10 -2.40
N SER A 105 3.43 19.38 -3.34
CA SER A 105 4.07 18.36 -4.15
C SER A 105 4.67 19.02 -5.39
N ILE A 106 5.97 18.89 -5.57
CA ILE A 106 6.71 19.42 -6.72
C ILE A 106 7.32 18.23 -7.44
N MET A 107 7.12 18.15 -8.76
CA MET A 107 7.72 17.12 -9.59
C MET A 107 8.31 17.75 -10.85
N ARG A 108 9.61 17.51 -11.08
CA ARG A 108 10.42 18.05 -12.17
C ARG A 108 10.78 16.96 -13.16
N GLU A 109 11.35 17.36 -14.30
CA GLU A 109 11.83 16.44 -15.33
C GLU A 109 12.62 15.25 -14.76
N ASN A 110 12.28 14.04 -15.22
CA ASN A 110 12.85 12.76 -14.81
C ASN A 110 12.61 12.36 -13.34
N GLU A 111 11.77 13.09 -12.62
CA GLU A 111 11.29 12.68 -11.29
C GLU A 111 10.02 11.82 -11.37
N LEU A 112 9.81 11.02 -10.34
CA LEU A 112 8.67 10.13 -10.17
C LEU A 112 7.97 10.40 -8.84
N ARG A 113 6.64 10.24 -8.82
CA ARG A 113 5.81 10.32 -7.63
C ARG A 113 4.88 9.11 -7.55
N VAL A 114 4.65 8.62 -6.33
CA VAL A 114 3.62 7.62 -6.03
C VAL A 114 2.55 8.28 -5.17
N ASP A 115 1.29 8.14 -5.55
CA ASP A 115 0.16 8.88 -4.98
C ASP A 115 -1.12 8.02 -4.95
N ASP A 116 -1.98 8.22 -3.96
CA ASP A 116 -3.26 7.49 -3.83
C ASP A 116 -4.48 8.25 -4.34
N ARG A 117 -4.25 9.42 -4.94
CA ARG A 117 -5.24 10.30 -5.57
C ARG A 117 -6.36 10.77 -4.65
N LYS A 118 -6.26 10.59 -3.32
CA LYS A 118 -7.28 11.06 -2.37
C LYS A 118 -7.35 12.58 -2.26
N HIS A 119 -6.23 13.27 -2.47
CA HIS A 119 -6.12 14.73 -2.33
C HIS A 119 -5.75 15.40 -3.66
N HIS A 120 -6.18 14.81 -4.79
CA HIS A 120 -5.85 15.31 -6.12
C HIS A 120 -6.83 16.41 -6.63
N LYS A 121 -7.74 16.88 -5.78
CA LYS A 121 -8.59 18.03 -6.06
C LYS A 121 -7.90 19.30 -5.61
N GLY A 122 -7.74 20.28 -6.49
CA GLY A 122 -7.04 21.54 -6.18
C GLY A 122 -6.38 22.19 -7.38
N MET A 123 -5.58 23.22 -7.13
CA MET A 123 -4.85 23.92 -8.19
C MET A 123 -3.53 23.21 -8.48
N ALA A 124 -3.31 22.89 -9.76
CA ALA A 124 -2.02 22.49 -10.29
C ALA A 124 -1.38 23.69 -11.02
N TYR A 125 -0.08 23.87 -10.83
CA TYR A 125 0.70 24.94 -11.46
C TYR A 125 1.78 24.36 -12.36
N TYR A 126 2.03 25.05 -13.47
CA TYR A 126 3.05 24.70 -14.46
C TYR A 126 3.99 25.89 -14.66
N PRO A 127 5.00 26.10 -13.78
CA PRO A 127 5.84 27.30 -13.79
C PRO A 127 6.61 27.53 -15.10
N LEU A 128 6.82 26.46 -15.89
CA LEU A 128 7.52 26.51 -17.17
C LEU A 128 6.55 26.66 -18.36
N ARG A 129 5.25 26.87 -18.10
CA ARG A 129 4.15 26.92 -19.07
C ARG A 129 3.97 25.66 -19.91
N HIS A 130 4.63 24.57 -19.54
CA HIS A 130 4.44 23.26 -20.12
C HIS A 130 4.73 22.16 -19.11
N TYR A 131 4.04 21.03 -19.27
CA TYR A 131 4.29 19.80 -18.53
C TYR A 131 3.90 18.60 -19.41
N HIS A 132 4.83 17.65 -19.54
CA HIS A 132 4.63 16.40 -20.24
C HIS A 132 4.89 15.24 -19.28
N GLY A 133 3.88 14.42 -19.06
CA GLY A 133 3.94 13.35 -18.08
C GLY A 133 3.29 12.05 -18.54
N VAL A 134 3.65 10.98 -17.85
CA VAL A 134 2.99 9.68 -17.95
C VAL A 134 2.57 9.25 -16.56
N SER A 135 1.33 8.81 -16.43
CA SER A 135 0.76 8.33 -15.18
C SER A 135 0.21 6.92 -15.37
N ILE A 136 0.63 5.97 -14.54
CA ILE A 136 0.05 4.64 -14.46
C ILE A 136 -0.98 4.66 -13.33
N PHE A 137 -2.23 4.32 -13.63
CA PHE A 137 -3.31 4.23 -12.67
C PHE A 137 -3.68 2.77 -12.44
N LEU A 138 -3.72 2.37 -11.17
CA LEU A 138 -4.13 1.05 -10.72
C LEU A 138 -5.33 1.21 -9.78
N GLU A 139 -6.54 0.94 -10.27
CA GLU A 139 -7.69 0.71 -9.38
C GLU A 139 -7.47 -0.64 -8.70
N VAL A 140 -7.21 -0.61 -7.40
CA VAL A 140 -6.62 -1.73 -6.65
C VAL A 140 -7.43 -3.01 -6.80
N HIS A 141 -8.77 -2.94 -6.79
CA HIS A 141 -9.60 -4.15 -6.79
C HIS A 141 -9.70 -4.78 -8.19
N ALA A 142 -10.01 -3.98 -9.20
CA ALA A 142 -10.13 -4.39 -10.59
C ALA A 142 -8.77 -4.80 -11.16
N ALA A 143 -7.71 -4.04 -10.87
CA ALA A 143 -6.35 -4.38 -11.27
C ALA A 143 -5.93 -5.71 -10.66
N GLN A 144 -6.17 -5.94 -9.37
CA GLN A 144 -5.83 -7.22 -8.73
C GLN A 144 -6.53 -8.39 -9.42
N LYS A 145 -7.84 -8.25 -9.71
CA LYS A 145 -8.61 -9.28 -10.40
C LYS A 145 -8.02 -9.58 -11.78
N SER A 146 -7.71 -8.55 -12.57
CA SER A 146 -7.10 -8.69 -13.89
C SER A 146 -5.72 -9.36 -13.83
N LEU A 147 -4.92 -9.01 -12.82
CA LEU A 147 -3.59 -9.61 -12.62
C LEU A 147 -3.69 -11.09 -12.21
N ASP A 148 -4.62 -11.45 -11.32
CA ASP A 148 -4.87 -12.83 -10.90
C ASP A 148 -5.29 -13.72 -12.08
N GLU A 149 -6.10 -13.18 -13.00
CA GLU A 149 -6.57 -13.85 -14.22
C GLU A 149 -5.45 -13.99 -15.28
N MET A 150 -4.58 -12.99 -15.43
CA MET A 150 -3.56 -12.99 -16.48
C MET A 150 -2.26 -13.70 -16.10
N PHE A 151 -1.85 -13.61 -14.84
CA PHE A 151 -0.53 -14.06 -14.40
C PHE A 151 -0.62 -15.28 -13.49
N HIS A 152 -1.28 -16.33 -13.96
CA HIS A 152 -1.29 -17.63 -13.30
C HIS A 152 0.15 -18.12 -13.05
N GLY A 153 0.62 -18.07 -11.79
CA GLY A 153 1.96 -18.52 -11.38
C GLY A 153 2.87 -17.44 -10.81
N PHE A 154 2.51 -16.16 -10.89
CA PHE A 154 3.19 -15.08 -10.17
C PHE A 154 2.27 -14.48 -9.11
N SER A 155 2.79 -14.21 -7.92
CA SER A 155 2.03 -13.51 -6.87
C SER A 155 2.32 -12.02 -6.96
N ILE A 156 1.34 -11.26 -7.43
CA ILE A 156 1.30 -9.80 -7.31
C ILE A 156 0.16 -9.48 -6.36
N ASP A 157 0.41 -8.72 -5.30
CA ASP A 157 -0.63 -8.29 -4.36
C ASP A 157 -0.64 -6.76 -4.25
N LEU A 158 -1.65 -6.14 -4.84
CA LEU A 158 -1.92 -4.70 -4.80
C LEU A 158 -2.70 -4.28 -3.54
N LYS A 159 -3.21 -5.25 -2.76
CA LYS A 159 -4.09 -4.98 -1.61
C LYS A 159 -3.41 -4.42 -0.34
N PRO A 160 -2.08 -4.44 -0.11
CA PRO A 160 -1.53 -3.82 1.08
C PRO A 160 -1.36 -2.30 0.88
N TYR A 161 -2.46 -1.60 0.55
CA TYR A 161 -2.56 -0.15 0.70
C TYR A 161 -3.51 0.14 1.87
N TYR A 162 -2.95 0.05 3.06
CA TYR A 162 -3.53 0.59 4.28
C TYR A 162 -3.37 2.11 4.25
N ASP A 163 -4.40 2.84 4.67
CA ASP A 163 -4.22 4.27 4.85
C ASP A 163 -3.10 4.53 5.88
N LYS A 164 -2.45 5.70 5.78
CA LYS A 164 -1.29 6.03 6.62
C LYS A 164 -1.60 5.87 8.11
N THR A 165 -2.82 6.22 8.54
CA THR A 165 -3.22 6.14 9.94
C THR A 165 -3.41 4.69 10.41
N GLN A 166 -3.93 3.80 9.57
CA GLN A 166 -3.99 2.35 9.85
C GLN A 166 -2.59 1.74 9.91
N MET A 167 -1.69 2.12 9.00
CA MET A 167 -0.29 1.69 9.05
C MET A 167 0.39 2.14 10.35
N GLU A 168 0.26 3.41 10.71
CA GLU A 168 0.80 3.97 11.95
C GLU A 168 0.25 3.23 13.18
N LYS A 169 -1.07 2.98 13.22
CA LYS A 169 -1.71 2.18 14.29
C LYS A 169 -1.12 0.77 14.36
N ILE A 170 -0.96 0.08 13.23
CA ILE A 170 -0.42 -1.28 13.20
C ILE A 170 1.07 -1.33 13.59
N CYS A 171 1.86 -0.34 13.18
CA CYS A 171 3.24 -0.18 13.63
C CYS A 171 3.32 0.09 15.13
N ALA A 172 2.46 0.96 15.67
CA ALA A 172 2.41 1.24 17.10
C ALA A 172 1.95 0.02 17.91
N ILE A 173 0.99 -0.77 17.40
CA ILE A 173 0.59 -2.06 17.99
C ILE A 173 1.79 -3.02 18.02
N HIS A 174 2.53 -3.12 16.91
CA HIS A 174 3.74 -3.96 16.84
C HIS A 174 4.78 -3.53 17.89
N GLU A 175 5.05 -2.24 18.01
CA GLU A 175 5.96 -1.69 19.01
C GLU A 175 5.48 -2.00 20.44
N GLN A 176 4.19 -1.82 20.73
CA GLN A 176 3.63 -2.14 22.04
C GLN A 176 3.78 -3.62 22.40
N ILE A 177 3.51 -4.54 21.47
CA ILE A 177 3.56 -5.98 21.77
C ILE A 177 4.99 -6.53 21.86
N THR A 178 5.98 -5.80 21.34
CA THR A 178 7.40 -6.20 21.29
C THR A 178 8.29 -5.47 22.30
N SER A 179 7.93 -4.26 22.73
CA SER A 179 8.70 -3.45 23.69
C SER A 179 8.65 -3.96 25.12
N ASN A 180 7.49 -4.45 25.58
CA ASN A 180 7.35 -5.05 26.91
C ASN A 180 6.73 -6.45 26.84
N LEU A 181 7.61 -7.45 26.88
CA LEU A 181 7.24 -8.85 26.72
C LEU A 181 6.54 -9.44 27.95
N GLN A 182 6.55 -8.78 29.10
CA GLN A 182 5.81 -9.23 30.28
C GLN A 182 4.32 -8.88 30.21
N VAL A 183 3.99 -7.78 29.52
CA VAL A 183 2.62 -7.30 29.43
C VAL A 183 1.83 -8.24 28.52
N ARG A 184 0.66 -8.66 29.02
CA ARG A 184 -0.35 -9.33 28.19
C ARG A 184 -1.29 -8.25 27.67
N VAL A 185 -1.49 -8.26 26.36
CA VAL A 185 -2.47 -7.43 25.68
C VAL A 185 -3.45 -8.32 24.95
N THR A 186 -4.72 -7.99 25.08
CA THR A 186 -5.82 -8.64 24.37
C THR A 186 -6.12 -7.88 23.08
N ILE A 187 -6.76 -8.57 22.14
CA ILE A 187 -7.20 -7.96 20.88
C ILE A 187 -8.24 -6.87 21.16
N GLU A 188 -9.08 -7.06 22.17
CA GLU A 188 -10.10 -6.11 22.62
C GLU A 188 -9.47 -4.83 23.19
N GLU A 189 -8.42 -4.95 24.00
CA GLU A 189 -7.68 -3.80 24.54
C GLU A 189 -7.00 -3.01 23.42
N LEU A 190 -6.29 -3.69 22.51
CA LEU A 190 -5.64 -3.04 21.37
C LEU A 190 -6.67 -2.36 20.46
N SER A 191 -7.78 -3.03 20.19
CA SER A 191 -8.88 -2.50 19.37
C SER A 191 -9.44 -1.20 19.95
N LYS A 192 -9.66 -1.17 21.27
CA LYS A 192 -10.15 0.03 21.98
C LYS A 192 -9.09 1.13 22.06
N GLN A 193 -7.84 0.77 22.34
CA GLN A 193 -6.74 1.71 22.52
C GLN A 193 -6.40 2.47 21.23
N TYR A 194 -6.37 1.75 20.10
CA TYR A 194 -6.00 2.32 18.80
C TYR A 194 -7.21 2.75 17.96
N ASP A 195 -8.43 2.66 18.51
CA ASP A 195 -9.68 2.94 17.79
C ASP A 195 -9.68 2.25 16.41
N MET A 196 -9.51 0.93 16.44
CA MET A 196 -9.42 0.09 15.25
C MET A 196 -10.24 -1.17 15.44
N PRO A 197 -11.22 -1.49 14.57
CA PRO A 197 -11.98 -2.72 14.69
C PRO A 197 -11.06 -3.96 14.70
N ALA A 198 -11.30 -4.88 15.62
CA ALA A 198 -10.48 -6.09 15.79
C ALA A 198 -10.35 -6.93 14.50
N THR A 199 -11.37 -6.96 13.66
CA THR A 199 -11.35 -7.65 12.36
C THR A 199 -10.35 -7.01 11.41
N SER A 200 -10.41 -5.68 11.25
CA SER A 200 -9.46 -4.90 10.46
C SER A 200 -8.05 -5.08 11.00
N MET A 201 -7.84 -4.88 12.31
CA MET A 201 -6.53 -5.01 12.94
C MET A 201 -5.88 -6.39 12.70
N LYS A 202 -6.64 -7.48 12.87
CA LYS A 202 -6.15 -8.85 12.63
C LYS A 202 -5.83 -9.13 11.16
N LYS A 203 -6.53 -8.48 10.23
CA LYS A 203 -6.25 -8.58 8.79
C LYS A 203 -4.98 -7.80 8.47
N CYS A 204 -4.92 -6.52 8.84
CA CYS A 204 -3.78 -5.64 8.64
C CYS A 204 -2.48 -6.22 9.18
N PHE A 205 -2.48 -6.61 10.45
CA PHE A 205 -1.27 -7.12 11.07
C PHE A 205 -0.71 -8.37 10.36
N ARG A 206 -1.60 -9.26 9.91
CA ARG A 206 -1.20 -10.48 9.21
C ARG A 206 -0.69 -10.23 7.80
N GLU A 207 -1.27 -9.27 7.08
CA GLU A 207 -0.78 -8.89 5.75
C GLU A 207 0.57 -8.18 5.84
N ILE A 208 0.81 -7.38 6.88
CA ILE A 208 2.06 -6.63 7.08
C ILE A 208 3.19 -7.52 7.65
N TYR A 209 2.89 -8.33 8.69
CA TYR A 209 3.90 -9.09 9.43
C TYR A 209 3.86 -10.61 9.18
N GLY A 210 2.98 -11.07 8.28
CA GLY A 210 2.89 -12.47 7.86
C GLY A 210 2.29 -13.44 8.87
N ASP A 211 1.77 -12.96 10.01
CA ASP A 211 1.25 -13.83 11.07
C ASP A 211 0.15 -13.14 11.92
N SER A 212 -0.56 -13.91 12.73
CA SER A 212 -1.45 -13.33 13.76
C SER A 212 -0.63 -12.61 14.84
N ILE A 213 -1.22 -11.58 15.47
CA ILE A 213 -0.62 -10.84 16.59
C ILE A 213 -0.10 -11.79 17.68
N TYR A 214 -0.90 -12.79 18.07
CA TYR A 214 -0.54 -13.76 19.10
C TYR A 214 0.66 -14.63 18.69
N SER A 215 0.59 -15.24 17.51
CA SER A 215 1.67 -16.10 17.00
C SER A 215 2.97 -15.31 16.80
N TYR A 216 2.87 -14.08 16.29
CA TYR A 216 4.00 -13.18 16.13
C TYR A 216 4.65 -12.88 17.48
N GLN A 217 3.87 -12.43 18.48
CA GLN A 217 4.39 -12.12 19.81
C GLN A 217 5.02 -13.35 20.47
N LYS A 218 4.38 -14.53 20.35
CA LYS A 218 4.94 -15.79 20.85
C LYS A 218 6.30 -16.08 20.21
N ARG A 219 6.41 -16.01 18.88
CA ARG A 219 7.66 -16.24 18.15
C ARG A 219 8.73 -15.23 18.56
N TYR A 220 8.37 -13.95 18.65
CA TYR A 220 9.26 -12.88 19.07
C TYR A 220 9.84 -13.13 20.47
N ARG A 221 8.98 -13.47 21.45
CA ARG A 221 9.41 -13.85 22.81
C ARG A 221 10.40 -15.01 22.79
N MET A 222 10.16 -16.06 21.99
CA MET A 222 11.06 -17.21 21.96
C MET A 222 12.41 -16.87 21.31
N ASN A 223 12.42 -16.01 20.29
CA ASN A 223 13.65 -15.53 19.68
C ASN A 223 14.48 -14.68 20.66
N VAL A 224 13.85 -13.75 21.38
CA VAL A 224 14.53 -12.97 22.42
C VAL A 224 15.07 -13.89 23.53
N ALA A 225 14.29 -14.86 23.97
CA ALA A 225 14.75 -15.85 24.94
C ALA A 225 15.94 -16.68 24.44
N ALA A 226 15.95 -17.06 23.16
CA ALA A 226 17.06 -17.80 22.57
C ALA A 226 18.34 -16.97 22.54
N ASN A 227 18.25 -15.68 22.18
CA ASN A 227 19.39 -14.77 22.25
C ASN A 227 19.95 -14.68 23.68
N LEU A 228 19.08 -14.47 24.68
CA LEU A 228 19.48 -14.42 26.08
C LEU A 228 20.13 -15.72 26.57
N LEU A 229 19.67 -16.88 26.08
CA LEU A 229 20.26 -18.18 26.40
C LEU A 229 21.67 -18.36 25.82
N MET A 230 21.95 -17.75 24.67
CA MET A 230 23.26 -17.80 24.01
C MET A 230 24.24 -16.79 24.58
N GLU A 231 23.76 -15.61 24.99
CA GLU A 231 24.60 -14.52 25.51
C GLU A 231 25.16 -14.81 26.91
N ASP A 232 24.33 -15.35 27.83
CA ASP A 232 24.77 -15.65 29.20
C ASP A 232 24.31 -17.05 29.66
N SER A 233 25.27 -17.97 29.67
CA SER A 233 25.09 -19.34 30.15
C SER A 233 24.64 -19.45 31.62
N LYS A 234 24.90 -18.42 32.44
CA LYS A 234 24.59 -18.40 33.88
C LYS A 234 23.18 -17.94 34.19
N VAL A 235 22.52 -17.23 33.29
CA VAL A 235 21.16 -16.74 33.53
C VAL A 235 20.22 -17.93 33.70
N GLU A 236 19.33 -17.87 34.69
CA GLU A 236 18.43 -18.98 34.96
C GLU A 236 17.32 -19.04 33.91
N ILE A 237 16.96 -20.25 33.46
CA ILE A 237 15.84 -20.45 32.51
C ILE A 237 14.54 -19.87 33.08
N GLN A 238 14.37 -19.94 34.41
CA GLN A 238 13.23 -19.36 35.11
C GLN A 238 13.20 -17.83 35.02
N GLU A 239 14.36 -17.17 35.15
CA GLU A 239 14.45 -15.71 35.00
C GLU A 239 14.11 -15.27 33.56
N ILE A 240 14.61 -16.00 32.56
CA ILE A 240 14.25 -15.74 31.15
C ILE A 240 12.74 -15.94 30.94
N ALA A 241 12.17 -17.02 31.48
CA ALA A 241 10.73 -17.29 31.36
C ALA A 241 9.90 -16.12 31.93
N LEU A 242 10.27 -15.60 33.10
CA LEU A 242 9.63 -14.45 33.73
C LEU A 242 9.77 -13.19 32.85
N LYS A 243 10.97 -12.91 32.30
CA LYS A 243 11.18 -11.79 31.36
C LYS A 243 10.30 -11.88 30.11
N MET A 244 9.98 -13.10 29.66
CA MET A 244 9.08 -13.34 28.52
C MET A 244 7.59 -13.36 28.89
N GLY A 245 7.22 -13.03 30.14
CA GLY A 245 5.82 -13.01 30.60
C GLY A 245 5.24 -14.38 30.94
N TYR A 246 6.10 -15.38 31.20
CA TYR A 246 5.69 -16.72 31.64
C TYR A 246 5.97 -16.93 33.12
N GLU A 247 4.91 -16.95 33.93
CA GLU A 247 4.97 -17.29 35.36
C GLU A 247 5.32 -18.77 35.60
N ASN A 248 5.01 -19.63 34.63
CA ASN A 248 5.25 -21.07 34.72
C ASN A 248 6.36 -21.49 33.73
N PRO A 249 7.55 -21.90 34.22
CA PRO A 249 8.67 -22.34 33.38
C PRO A 249 8.37 -23.54 32.47
N GLY A 250 7.42 -24.40 32.86
CA GLY A 250 6.95 -25.51 32.03
C GLY A 250 6.19 -25.03 30.80
N LYS A 251 5.29 -24.04 30.96
CA LYS A 251 4.58 -23.41 29.84
C LYS A 251 5.55 -22.70 28.90
N PHE A 252 6.54 -22.00 29.46
CA PHE A 252 7.63 -21.41 28.67
C PHE A 252 8.39 -22.46 27.87
N SER A 253 8.83 -23.54 28.52
CA SER A 253 9.61 -24.60 27.86
C SER A 253 8.85 -25.27 26.71
N SER A 254 7.54 -25.49 26.87
CA SER A 254 6.67 -26.01 25.81
C SER A 254 6.52 -25.01 24.66
N ALA A 255 6.31 -23.72 24.96
CA ALA A 255 6.24 -22.67 23.94
C ALA A 255 7.56 -22.53 23.18
N PHE A 256 8.69 -22.54 23.88
CA PHE A 256 10.02 -22.45 23.31
C PHE A 256 10.30 -23.63 22.39
N LYS A 257 10.04 -24.86 22.84
CA LYS A 257 10.18 -26.06 22.02
C LYS A 257 9.30 -26.01 20.76
N SER A 258 8.08 -25.47 20.86
CA SER A 258 7.20 -25.36 19.70
C SER A 258 7.70 -24.38 18.62
N VAL A 259 8.53 -23.39 18.99
CA VAL A 259 9.08 -22.39 18.06
C VAL A 259 10.49 -22.76 17.61
N MET A 260 11.35 -23.19 18.54
CA MET A 260 12.79 -23.46 18.30
C MET A 260 13.10 -24.94 18.03
N GLY A 261 12.11 -25.83 18.11
CA GLY A 261 12.26 -27.27 17.88
C GLY A 261 12.88 -28.07 19.05
N VAL A 262 13.58 -27.40 19.97
CA VAL A 262 14.22 -28.03 21.15
C VAL A 262 13.90 -27.28 22.44
N THR A 263 14.13 -27.89 23.60
CA THR A 263 13.89 -27.24 24.91
C THR A 263 14.93 -26.15 25.18
N PRO A 264 14.63 -25.14 26.02
CA PRO A 264 15.59 -24.09 26.39
C PRO A 264 16.93 -24.64 26.93
N ALA A 265 16.85 -25.67 27.78
CA ALA A 265 18.04 -26.31 28.35
C ALA A 265 18.89 -27.05 27.31
N LYS A 266 18.27 -27.61 26.27
CA LYS A 266 18.99 -28.24 25.16
C LYS A 266 19.57 -27.17 24.22
N TYR A 267 18.80 -26.10 23.95
CA TYR A 267 19.24 -24.98 23.11
C TYR A 267 20.51 -24.33 23.65
N ARG A 268 20.59 -24.08 24.98
CA ARG A 268 21.78 -23.50 25.63
C ARG A 268 23.08 -24.31 25.48
N LYS A 269 22.98 -25.63 25.29
CA LYS A 269 24.17 -26.51 25.20
C LYS A 269 24.82 -26.51 23.81
N HIS A 270 24.22 -25.82 22.85
CA HIS A 270 24.69 -25.67 21.47
C HIS A 270 25.04 -24.21 21.22
#